data_AF-A0AAN6GQU8-F1
#
_entry.id   AF-A0AAN6GQU8-F1
#
_cell.length_a   1.000
_cell.length_b   1.000
_cell.length_c   1.000
_cell.angle_alpha   90.00
_cell.angle_beta   90.00
_cell.angle_gamma   90.00
#
_symmetry.space_group_name_H-M   'P 1'
#
loop_
_entity.id
_entity.type
_entity.pdbx_description
1 polymer ?
#
loop_
_entity_poly.entity_id
_entity_poly.type
_entity_poly.pdbx_seq_one_letter_code
_entity_poly.pdbx_strand_id
1 'polypeptide(L)' 'MSQPFRPSIPTASLPYIAFVLISLTFALTFYYTTLPKQRYTAAEFLTTVVASLSAGFGTVALFNAVGVQC' A
#
# COMPACT_ATOMS: atom_id res chain seq x y z
N MET A 1 28.11 23.76 8.24
CA MET A 1 27.12 23.34 9.25
C MET A 1 26.03 22.57 8.53
N SER A 2 25.97 21.26 8.71
CA SER A 2 24.96 20.39 8.10
C SER A 2 23.60 20.61 8.80
N GLN A 3 22.52 20.78 8.03
CA GLN A 3 21.17 20.87 8.59
C GLN A 3 20.79 19.50 9.21
N PRO A 4 20.16 19.46 10.40
CA PRO A 4 19.69 18.20 10.97
C PRO A 4 18.71 17.53 10.03
N PHE A 5 18.85 16.21 9.84
CA PHE A 5 17.89 15.44 9.05
C PHE A 5 16.50 15.57 9.68
N ARG A 6 15.57 16.16 8.94
CA ARG A 6 14.15 16.25 9.30
C ARG A 6 13.43 15.21 8.44
N PRO A 7 12.99 14.08 9.01
CA PRO A 7 12.27 13.08 8.23
C PRO A 7 11.01 13.72 7.64
N SER A 8 10.83 13.58 6.33
CA SER A 8 9.66 14.12 5.61
C SER A 8 8.34 13.49 6.10
N ILE A 9 8.43 12.30 6.72
CA ILE A 9 7.29 11.52 7.19
C ILE A 9 7.53 11.18 8.67
N PRO A 10 6.71 11.69 9.61
CA PRO A 10 6.78 11.33 11.02
C PRO A 10 6.40 9.86 11.24
N THR A 11 7.26 9.11 11.94
CA THR A 11 7.07 7.67 12.26
C THR A 11 5.77 7.36 13.01
N ALA A 12 5.21 8.33 13.74
CA ALA A 12 3.93 8.20 14.43
C ALA A 12 2.72 8.07 13.46
N SER A 13 2.82 8.58 12.23
CA SER A 13 1.73 8.56 11.23
C SER A 13 1.82 7.38 10.26
N LEU A 14 2.99 6.76 10.15
CA LEU A 14 3.26 5.60 9.31
C LEU A 14 2.36 4.37 9.55
N PRO A 15 2.04 3.96 10.80
CA PRO A 15 1.18 2.79 11.01
C PRO A 15 -0.25 3.01 10.51
N TYR A 16 -0.77 4.24 10.60
CA TYR A 16 -2.09 4.59 10.04
C TYR A 16 -2.10 4.48 8.51
N ILE A 17 -1.04 4.97 7.86
CA ILE A 17 -0.88 4.88 6.40
C ILE A 17 -0.79 3.41 5.96
N ALA A 18 0.00 2.61 6.67
CA ALA A 18 0.12 1.18 6.40
C ALA A 18 -1.23 0.44 6.55
N PHE A 19 -1.99 0.75 7.60
CA PHE A 19 -3.30 0.14 7.84
C PHE A 19 -4.31 0.47 6.73
N VAL A 20 -4.35 1.73 6.30
CA VAL A 20 -5.23 2.17 5.20
C VAL A 20 -4.81 1.51 3.88
N LEU A 21 -3.52 1.49 3.55
CA LEU A 21 -3.06 0.90 2.28
C LEU A 21 -3.28 -0.62 2.22
N ILE A 22 -3.04 -1.34 3.32
CA ILE A 22 -3.21 -2.80 3.34
C ILE A 22 -4.69 -3.19 3.37
N SER A 23 -5.54 -2.47 4.12
CA SER A 23 -6.99 -2.71 4.09
C SER A 23 -7.57 -2.45 2.70
N LEU A 24 -7.11 -1.39 2.02
CA LEU A 24 -7.49 -1.11 0.63
C LEU A 24 -6.99 -2.21 -0.33
N THR A 25 -5.75 -2.67 -0.16
CA THR A 25 -5.18 -3.78 -0.93
C THR A 25 -6.02 -5.05 -0.77
N PHE A 26 -6.40 -5.37 0.47
CA PHE A 26 -7.23 -6.54 0.78
C PHE A 26 -8.60 -6.41 0.10
N ALA A 27 -9.26 -5.25 0.22
CA ALA A 27 -10.55 -5.00 -0.41
C ALA A 27 -10.49 -5.09 -1.95
N LEU A 28 -9.46 -4.50 -2.58
CA LEU A 28 -9.28 -4.55 -4.03
C LEU A 28 -8.98 -5.97 -4.53
N THR A 29 -8.15 -6.70 -3.78
CA THR A 29 -7.83 -8.09 -4.10
C THR A 29 -9.06 -8.98 -3.94
N PHE A 30 -9.87 -8.75 -2.90
CA PHE A 30 -11.14 -9.44 -2.66
C PHE A 30 -12.16 -9.14 -3.76
N TYR A 31 -12.22 -7.89 -4.21
CA TYR A 31 -13.08 -7.46 -5.32
C TYR A 31 -12.68 -8.14 -6.63
N TYR A 32 -11.37 -8.24 -6.89
CA TYR A 32 -10.84 -8.95 -8.07
C TYR A 32 -11.18 -10.45 -8.07
N THR A 33 -11.02 -11.14 -6.93
CA THR A 33 -11.31 -12.59 -6.84
C THR A 33 -12.82 -12.91 -6.84
N THR A 34 -13.67 -11.98 -6.39
CA THR A 34 -15.13 -12.19 -6.34
C THR A 34 -15.88 -11.79 -7.61
N LEU A 35 -15.25 -11.04 -8.52
CA LEU A 35 -15.84 -10.74 -9.82
C LEU A 35 -16.05 -12.03 -10.62
N PRO A 36 -17.28 -12.32 -11.09
CA PRO A 36 -17.51 -13.42 -12.02
C PRO A 36 -16.67 -13.15 -13.28
N LYS A 37 -15.97 -14.18 -13.79
CA LYS A 37 -14.99 -14.16 -14.90
C LYS A 37 -15.61 -13.74 -16.25
N GLN A 38 -16.29 -12.61 -16.28
CA GLN A 38 -17.02 -12.09 -17.41
C GLN A 38 -16.08 -11.20 -18.23
N ARG A 39 -15.20 -11.89 -18.96
CA ARG A 39 -14.29 -11.36 -19.98
C ARG A 39 -13.28 -10.32 -19.49
N TYR A 40 -12.00 -10.70 -19.57
CA TYR A 40 -10.82 -9.86 -19.86
C TYR A 40 -11.14 -8.37 -20.03
N THR A 41 -11.50 -7.71 -18.93
CA THR A 41 -11.97 -6.35 -18.95
C THR A 41 -10.82 -5.51 -18.46
N ALA A 42 -10.54 -4.38 -19.11
CA ALA A 42 -9.43 -3.50 -18.71
C ALA A 42 -9.47 -3.12 -17.20
N ALA A 43 -10.64 -3.17 -16.56
CA ALA A 43 -10.80 -2.98 -15.12
C ALA A 43 -10.14 -4.07 -14.25
N GLU A 44 -10.07 -5.33 -14.70
CA GLU A 44 -9.32 -6.40 -14.01
C GLU A 44 -7.82 -6.07 -13.96
N PHE A 45 -7.28 -5.57 -15.07
CA PHE A 45 -5.89 -5.14 -15.15
C PHE A 45 -5.64 -3.89 -14.30
N LEU A 46 -6.54 -2.90 -14.35
CA LEU A 46 -6.40 -1.69 -13.54
C LEU A 46 -6.49 -1.99 -12.04
N THR A 47 -7.42 -2.85 -11.62
CA THR A 47 -7.57 -3.23 -10.20
C THR A 47 -6.37 -4.01 -9.69
N THR A 48 -5.81 -4.93 -10.48
CA THR A 48 -4.59 -5.66 -10.11
C THR A 48 -3.36 -4.75 -10.03
N VAL A 49 -3.19 -3.83 -10.98
CA VAL A 49 -2.08 -2.84 -10.93
C VAL A 49 -2.19 -1.94 -9.71
N VAL A 50 -3.39 -1.41 -9.42
CA VAL A 50 -3.63 -0.58 -8.23
C VAL A 50 -3.43 -1.39 -6.95
N ALA A 51 -3.85 -2.66 -6.93
CA ALA A 51 -3.63 -3.58 -5.80
C ALA A 51 -2.13 -3.85 -5.59
N SER A 52 -1.35 -4.11 -6.65
CA SER A 52 0.10 -4.35 -6.52
C SER A 52 0.86 -3.11 -6.04
N LEU A 53 0.51 -1.92 -6.53
CA LEU A 53 1.12 -0.67 -6.07
C LEU A 53 0.79 -0.40 -4.60
N SER A 54 -0.49 -0.52 -4.22
CA SER A 54 -0.92 -0.33 -2.83
C SER A 54 -0.33 -1.38 -1.89
N ALA A 55 -0.19 -2.63 -2.32
CA ALA A 55 0.50 -3.68 -1.57
C ALA A 55 1.99 -3.34 -1.35
N GLY A 56 2.68 -2.87 -2.38
CA GLY A 56 4.08 -2.47 -2.31
C GLY A 56 4.29 -1.29 -1.34
N PHE A 57 3.54 -0.20 -1.52
CA PHE A 57 3.60 0.95 -0.64
C PHE A 57 3.16 0.62 0.80
N GLY A 58 2.14 -0.22 0.97
CA GLY A 58 1.64 -0.64 2.27
C GLY A 58 2.67 -1.48 3.04
N THR A 59 3.37 -2.37 2.34
CA THR A 59 4.43 -3.21 2.93
C THR A 59 5.62 -2.35 3.36
N VAL A 60 6.09 -1.42 2.53
CA VAL A 60 7.18 -0.49 2.89
C VAL A 60 6.78 0.39 4.08
N ALA A 61 5.55 0.92 4.09
CA ALA A 61 5.04 1.70 5.20
C ALA A 61 4.97 0.87 6.50
N LEU A 62 4.62 -0.41 6.41
CA LEU A 62 4.54 -1.29 7.58
C LEU A 62 5.93 -1.65 8.12
N PHE A 63 6.90 -1.97 7.24
CA PHE A 63 8.29 -2.18 7.65
C PHE A 63 8.90 -0.94 8.30
N ASN A 64 8.62 0.25 7.75
CA ASN A 64 9.09 1.49 8.32
C ASN A 64 8.37 1.84 9.64
N ALA A 65 7.10 1.47 9.80
CA ALA A 65 6.37 1.59 11.08
C ALA A 65 6.93 0.67 12.18
N VAL A 66 7.43 -0.52 11.83
CA VAL A 66 8.10 -1.45 12.78
C VAL A 66 9.51 -0.97 13.16
N GLY A 67 10.00 0.10 12.52
CA GLY A 67 11.31 0.67 12.83
C GLY A 67 12.46 0.01 12.09
N VAL A 68 12.19 -0.75 11.01
CA VAL A 68 13.23 -1.23 10.08
C VAL A 68 13.67 -0.05 9.22
N GLN A 69 14.50 0.79 9.82
CA GLN A 69 15.07 2.00 9.24
C GLN A 69 16.59 1.79 9.23
N CYS A 70 17.13 1.28 8.12
CA CYS A 70 18.58 1.14 7.95
C CYS A 70 19.24 2.51 7.73
#